data_AF-A0A661WL90-F1
#
_entry.id   AF-A0A661WL90-F1
#
_cell.length_a   1.000
_cell.length_b   1.000
_cell.length_c   1.000
_cell.angle_alpha   90.00
_cell.angle_beta   90.00
_cell.angle_gamma   90.00
#
_symmetry.space_group_name_H-M   'P 1'
#
loop_
_entity.id
_entity.type
_entity.pdbx_description
1 polymer ?
#
loop_
_entity_poly.entity_id
_entity_poly.type
_entity_poly.pdbx_seq_one_letter_code
_entity_poly.pdbx_strand_id
1 'polypeptide(L)'
;MGSNKKGSGSFCIPRKAIEKLLQTGEQAKWLIPSYLKLAAHTDVTGLYSTAGHSSIRSTLKRNKDDAIRFASELCKMKLIYTAAQWEKKVGKAFPDDVPERQKVRFVLNDFKEDRTDMVWFSRGLIDGVGEFLNPLRRLADCGGAGARMFLYLYSEYDIHSFHACNPLSTIYTGYTPVGQQWSTNYMIKEWLSAGMSMTTPVRVKVFPDVRGWEQLRKNAEWQDAEAHWEAVSNLEAAGFIYESVAVVSSPVKVKSKETEWDYSSGEAIPEHLKKWDYADMENMAVVYELANKDRFASDTGELHEAIKNTLSDRGVDLQPSNVYSILPTGSNNSVIGLYKPRFVPDNTRNAHVAEGINNRREDKDQAMRWVKHFNTTKGLDKNEYN
;
A
#
# COMPACT_ATOMS: atom_id res chain seq x y z
N MET A 1 -10.15 13.89 31.79
CA MET A 1 -10.72 13.21 30.60
C MET A 1 -9.97 13.73 29.39
N GLY A 2 -8.96 12.99 28.92
CA GLY A 2 -8.09 13.43 27.84
C GLY A 2 -8.83 13.52 26.51
N SER A 3 -8.67 14.62 25.80
CA SER A 3 -9.17 14.79 24.44
C SER A 3 -8.59 13.69 23.55
N ASN A 4 -9.42 12.75 23.10
CA ASN A 4 -9.04 11.82 22.05
C ASN A 4 -8.59 12.66 20.84
N LYS A 5 -7.29 12.64 20.54
CA LYS A 5 -6.75 13.16 19.28
C LYS A 5 -7.55 12.52 18.15
N LYS A 6 -8.15 13.35 17.27
CA LYS A 6 -8.75 12.90 16.01
C LYS A 6 -7.74 11.97 15.32
N GLY A 7 -8.17 10.78 14.91
CA GLY A 7 -7.30 9.79 14.26
C GLY A 7 -6.64 8.73 15.16
N SER A 8 -6.89 8.69 16.48
CA SER A 8 -6.44 7.56 17.31
C SER A 8 -7.42 6.38 17.24
N GLY A 9 -6.91 5.20 16.86
CA GLY A 9 -7.67 3.95 16.81
C GLY A 9 -7.55 3.20 15.47
N SER A 10 -7.97 1.94 15.47
CA SER A 10 -8.04 1.08 14.29
C SER A 10 -9.39 0.37 14.23
N PHE A 11 -9.74 -0.10 13.04
CA PHE A 11 -10.90 -0.97 12.82
C PHE A 11 -10.50 -2.03 11.80
N CYS A 12 -11.24 -3.13 11.74
CA CYS A 12 -10.99 -4.21 10.79
C CYS A 12 -12.24 -4.52 9.98
N ILE A 13 -12.03 -5.13 8.81
CA ILE A 13 -13.12 -5.67 7.99
C ILE A 13 -12.76 -7.10 7.54
N PRO A 14 -13.76 -7.98 7.34
CA PRO A 14 -13.51 -9.33 6.84
C PRO A 14 -12.95 -9.34 5.42
N ARG A 15 -12.05 -10.27 5.09
CA ARG A 15 -11.55 -10.50 3.73
C ARG A 15 -12.69 -10.81 2.76
N LYS A 16 -13.70 -11.57 3.22
CA LYS A 16 -14.91 -11.83 2.40
C LYS A 16 -15.66 -10.56 2.02
N ALA A 17 -15.64 -9.53 2.87
CA ALA A 17 -16.22 -8.24 2.54
C ALA A 17 -15.40 -7.53 1.44
N ILE A 18 -14.07 -7.59 1.54
CA ILE A 18 -13.14 -7.06 0.53
C ILE A 18 -13.38 -7.74 -0.81
N GLU A 19 -13.40 -9.06 -0.86
CA GLU A 19 -13.62 -9.82 -2.10
C GLU A 19 -14.90 -9.41 -2.81
N LYS A 20 -15.99 -9.24 -2.06
CA LYS A 20 -17.28 -8.77 -2.61
C LYS A 20 -17.19 -7.34 -3.13
N LEU A 21 -16.51 -6.44 -2.42
CA LEU A 21 -16.34 -5.04 -2.83
C LEU A 21 -15.44 -4.88 -4.05
N LEU A 22 -14.45 -5.77 -4.23
CA LEU A 22 -13.62 -5.78 -5.44
C LEU A 22 -14.41 -6.13 -6.72
N GLN A 23 -15.57 -6.79 -6.57
CA GLN A 23 -16.44 -7.15 -7.70
C GLN A 23 -17.47 -6.07 -8.08
N THR A 24 -17.42 -4.88 -7.48
CA THR A 24 -18.46 -3.85 -7.73
C THR A 24 -18.19 -2.92 -8.92
N GLY A 25 -17.15 -3.18 -9.70
CA GLY A 25 -16.77 -2.37 -10.85
C GLY A 25 -16.68 -0.88 -10.50
N GLU A 26 -17.31 -0.02 -11.32
CA GLU A 26 -17.28 1.43 -11.13
C GLU A 26 -18.04 1.91 -9.88
N GLN A 27 -18.97 1.11 -9.34
CA GLN A 27 -19.66 1.48 -8.09
C GLN A 27 -18.74 1.44 -6.87
N ALA A 28 -17.58 0.79 -6.97
CA ALA A 28 -16.60 0.67 -5.91
C ALA A 28 -16.21 2.02 -5.31
N LYS A 29 -16.14 3.09 -6.13
CA LYS A 29 -15.81 4.44 -5.68
C LYS A 29 -16.77 5.00 -4.65
N TRP A 30 -18.00 4.50 -4.59
CA TRP A 30 -18.99 4.90 -3.58
C TRP A 30 -19.19 3.83 -2.51
N LEU A 31 -19.20 2.55 -2.91
CA LEU A 31 -19.49 1.44 -2.00
C LEU A 31 -18.35 1.19 -1.02
N ILE A 32 -17.08 1.23 -1.47
CA ILE A 32 -15.92 1.01 -0.61
C ILE A 32 -15.83 2.10 0.46
N PRO A 33 -15.82 3.41 0.13
CA PRO A 33 -15.83 4.46 1.13
C PRO A 33 -17.03 4.41 2.09
N SER A 34 -18.22 4.08 1.57
CA SER A 34 -19.43 3.93 2.42
C SER A 34 -19.26 2.80 3.43
N TYR A 35 -18.79 1.63 2.99
CA TYR A 35 -18.58 0.48 3.85
C TYR A 35 -17.50 0.74 4.91
N LEU A 36 -16.35 1.31 4.51
CA LEU A 36 -15.28 1.70 5.44
C LEU A 36 -15.76 2.72 6.47
N LYS A 37 -16.62 3.67 6.07
CA LYS A 37 -17.21 4.63 7.02
C LYS A 37 -18.09 3.96 8.06
N LEU A 38 -18.89 2.97 7.67
CA LEU A 38 -19.73 2.21 8.61
C LEU A 38 -18.85 1.34 9.53
N ALA A 39 -17.87 0.63 8.97
CA ALA A 39 -16.96 -0.24 9.70
C ALA A 39 -16.20 0.49 10.81
N ALA A 40 -15.72 1.70 10.53
CA ALA A 40 -14.99 2.49 11.52
C ALA A 40 -15.82 3.03 12.70
N HIS A 41 -17.15 2.94 12.61
CA HIS A 41 -18.10 3.39 13.64
C HIS A 41 -18.83 2.22 14.30
N THR A 42 -18.25 1.02 14.18
CA THR A 42 -18.65 -0.16 14.94
C THR A 42 -18.19 -0.07 16.39
N ASP A 43 -18.87 -0.83 17.24
CA ASP A 43 -18.52 -1.05 18.63
C ASP A 43 -17.28 -1.97 18.77
N VAL A 44 -16.92 -2.31 20.00
CA VAL A 44 -15.76 -3.17 20.28
C VAL A 44 -15.84 -4.56 19.64
N THR A 45 -17.05 -5.04 19.30
CA THR A 45 -17.23 -6.30 18.57
C THR A 45 -16.92 -6.17 17.09
N GLY A 46 -16.96 -4.97 16.52
CA GLY A 46 -16.79 -4.73 15.08
C GLY A 46 -18.08 -4.94 14.28
N LEU A 47 -19.22 -5.14 14.94
CA LEU A 47 -20.47 -5.51 14.29
C LEU A 47 -21.46 -4.35 14.24
N TYR A 48 -21.69 -3.67 15.35
CA TYR A 48 -22.81 -2.76 15.50
C TYR A 48 -22.41 -1.31 15.19
N SER A 49 -22.75 -0.85 14.00
CA SER A 49 -22.43 0.51 13.53
C SER A 49 -23.49 1.52 13.97
N THR A 50 -23.03 2.56 14.66
CA THR A 50 -23.82 3.76 14.97
C THR A 50 -23.87 4.76 13.80
N ALA A 51 -22.95 4.64 12.85
CA ALA A 51 -22.99 5.44 11.62
C ALA A 51 -24.16 5.01 10.74
N GLY A 52 -24.85 5.99 10.14
CA GLY A 52 -25.98 5.78 9.24
C GLY A 52 -25.83 6.58 7.93
N HIS A 53 -26.94 6.72 7.21
CA HIS A 53 -26.97 7.45 5.92
C HIS A 53 -26.39 8.86 6.01
N SER A 54 -26.65 9.60 7.10
CA SER A 54 -26.11 10.95 7.30
C SER A 54 -24.58 10.98 7.34
N SER A 55 -23.95 9.95 7.91
CA SER A 55 -22.49 9.83 7.98
C SER A 55 -21.89 9.54 6.61
N ILE A 56 -22.53 8.70 5.80
CA ILE A 56 -22.13 8.44 4.41
C ILE A 56 -22.26 9.72 3.59
N ARG A 57 -23.41 10.39 3.70
CA ARG A 57 -23.74 11.63 2.99
C ARG A 57 -22.69 12.70 3.24
N SER A 58 -22.38 12.98 4.51
CA SER A 58 -21.41 14.02 4.89
C SER A 58 -19.99 13.67 4.44
N THR A 59 -19.59 12.41 4.61
CA THR A 59 -18.25 11.92 4.24
C THR A 59 -18.03 12.01 2.73
N LEU A 60 -18.99 11.58 1.92
CA LEU A 60 -18.88 11.54 0.46
C LEU A 60 -19.36 12.82 -0.23
N LYS A 61 -19.84 13.81 0.53
CA LYS A 61 -20.43 15.05 0.02
C LYS A 61 -21.50 14.79 -1.07
N ARG A 62 -22.35 13.79 -0.84
CA ARG A 62 -23.45 13.41 -1.75
C ARG A 62 -24.81 13.85 -1.21
N ASN A 63 -25.86 13.65 -2.01
CA ASN A 63 -27.23 13.89 -1.55
C ASN A 63 -27.73 12.73 -0.68
N LYS A 64 -28.93 12.89 -0.09
CA LYS A 64 -29.54 11.89 0.79
C LYS A 64 -29.85 10.58 0.05
N ASP A 65 -30.36 10.69 -1.17
CA ASP A 65 -30.83 9.54 -1.95
C ASP A 65 -29.68 8.64 -2.39
N ASP A 66 -28.54 9.24 -2.75
CA ASP A 66 -27.29 8.52 -3.01
C ASP A 66 -26.82 7.73 -1.79
N ALA A 67 -26.81 8.35 -0.61
CA ALA A 67 -26.39 7.68 0.62
C ALA A 67 -27.30 6.49 0.97
N ILE A 68 -28.62 6.62 0.75
CA ILE A 68 -29.59 5.52 0.92
C ILE A 68 -29.33 4.43 -0.12
N ARG A 69 -29.12 4.81 -1.39
CA ARG A 69 -28.82 3.86 -2.47
C ARG A 69 -27.56 3.05 -2.16
N PHE A 70 -26.47 3.69 -1.75
CA PHE A 70 -25.22 2.99 -1.43
C PHE A 70 -25.41 2.00 -0.29
N ALA A 71 -26.09 2.39 0.80
CA ALA A 71 -26.39 1.48 1.90
C ALA A 71 -27.30 0.31 1.46
N SER A 72 -28.27 0.57 0.59
CA SER A 72 -29.15 -0.45 0.02
C SER A 72 -28.36 -1.48 -0.81
N GLU A 73 -27.42 -1.03 -1.65
CA GLU A 73 -26.55 -1.94 -2.40
C GLU A 73 -25.67 -2.78 -1.46
N LEU A 74 -25.07 -2.18 -0.42
CA LEU A 74 -24.33 -2.94 0.60
C LEU A 74 -25.21 -3.98 1.32
N CYS A 75 -26.48 -3.68 1.55
CA CYS A 75 -27.45 -4.65 2.09
C CYS A 75 -27.72 -5.80 1.12
N LYS A 76 -27.95 -5.51 -0.17
CA LYS A 76 -28.17 -6.53 -1.22
C LYS A 76 -26.98 -7.48 -1.34
N MET A 77 -25.77 -6.96 -1.19
CA MET A 77 -24.52 -7.74 -1.20
C MET A 77 -24.31 -8.59 0.06
N LYS A 78 -25.17 -8.40 1.08
CA LYS A 78 -25.06 -8.99 2.43
C LYS A 78 -23.78 -8.59 3.15
N LEU A 79 -23.30 -7.36 2.91
CA LEU A 79 -22.16 -6.77 3.60
C LEU A 79 -22.58 -6.10 4.91
N ILE A 80 -23.77 -5.50 4.92
CA ILE A 80 -24.40 -4.90 6.09
C ILE A 80 -25.87 -5.34 6.17
N TYR A 81 -26.46 -5.20 7.35
CA TYR A 81 -27.89 -5.39 7.61
C TYR A 81 -28.43 -4.13 8.25
N THR A 82 -29.65 -3.72 7.91
CA THR A 82 -30.38 -2.75 8.74
C THR A 82 -30.70 -3.35 10.10
N ALA A 83 -30.95 -2.51 11.11
CA ALA A 83 -31.40 -2.98 12.43
C ALA A 83 -32.58 -3.96 12.30
N ALA A 84 -33.64 -3.59 11.58
CA ALA A 84 -34.81 -4.45 11.37
C ALA A 84 -34.49 -5.79 10.66
N GLN A 85 -33.58 -5.78 9.67
CA GLN A 85 -33.16 -7.02 9.00
C GLN A 85 -32.39 -7.94 9.96
N TRP A 86 -31.57 -7.36 10.83
CA TRP A 86 -30.81 -8.10 11.83
C TRP A 86 -31.68 -8.68 12.93
N GLU A 87 -32.63 -7.91 13.46
CA GLU A 87 -33.59 -8.37 14.46
C GLU A 87 -34.41 -9.54 13.94
N LYS A 88 -34.88 -9.47 12.68
CA LYS A 88 -35.57 -10.58 12.02
C LYS A 88 -34.68 -11.81 11.86
N LYS A 89 -33.38 -11.64 11.64
CA LYS A 89 -32.42 -12.73 11.43
C LYS A 89 -32.03 -13.43 12.74
N VAL A 90 -31.88 -12.68 13.83
CA VAL A 90 -31.35 -13.18 15.12
C VAL A 90 -32.44 -13.37 16.18
N GLY A 91 -33.62 -12.77 15.99
CA GLY A 91 -34.73 -12.83 16.94
C GLY A 91 -34.51 -11.98 18.20
N LYS A 92 -33.56 -11.03 18.17
CA LYS A 92 -33.25 -10.12 19.28
C LYS A 92 -33.45 -8.68 18.85
N ALA A 93 -34.32 -7.95 19.55
CA ALA A 93 -34.55 -6.53 19.33
C ALA A 93 -33.40 -5.69 19.89
N PHE A 94 -33.08 -4.57 19.24
CA PHE A 94 -32.23 -3.55 19.83
C PHE A 94 -33.01 -2.78 20.91
N PRO A 95 -32.34 -2.29 21.96
CA PRO A 95 -32.99 -1.44 22.96
C PRO A 95 -33.49 -0.14 22.34
N ASP A 96 -34.78 0.18 22.52
CA ASP A 96 -35.42 1.37 21.96
C ASP A 96 -35.08 2.67 22.74
N ASP A 97 -34.65 2.54 23.99
CA ASP A 97 -34.45 3.62 24.96
C ASP A 97 -33.04 4.24 24.96
N VAL A 98 -32.19 3.87 23.99
CA VAL A 98 -30.85 4.44 23.88
C VAL A 98 -30.85 5.83 23.23
N PRO A 99 -29.95 6.74 23.66
CA PRO A 99 -29.78 8.04 23.01
C PRO A 99 -29.56 7.93 21.50
N GLU A 100 -30.06 8.90 20.72
CA GLU A 100 -30.01 8.86 19.25
C GLU A 100 -28.61 8.63 18.66
N ARG A 101 -27.57 9.08 19.38
CA ARG A 101 -26.15 8.89 19.01
C ARG A 101 -25.63 7.46 19.20
N GLN A 102 -26.28 6.67 20.05
CA GLN A 102 -25.91 5.30 20.38
C GLN A 102 -26.78 4.26 19.64
N LYS A 103 -27.84 4.70 18.95
CA LYS A 103 -28.69 3.81 18.16
C LYS A 103 -27.90 3.14 17.04
N VAL A 104 -27.91 1.81 17.04
CA VAL A 104 -27.37 0.99 15.97
C VAL A 104 -28.21 1.22 14.72
N ARG A 105 -27.56 1.62 13.62
CA ARG A 105 -28.22 1.84 12.33
C ARG A 105 -28.03 0.66 11.40
N PHE A 106 -26.82 0.11 11.43
CA PHE A 106 -26.41 -1.01 10.60
C PHE A 106 -25.62 -2.02 11.42
N VAL A 107 -25.74 -3.28 11.04
CA VAL A 107 -24.93 -4.39 11.56
C VAL A 107 -24.06 -4.91 10.42
N LEU A 108 -22.74 -4.90 10.60
CA LEU A 108 -21.81 -5.45 9.62
C LEU A 108 -21.84 -6.97 9.65
N ASN A 109 -21.67 -7.59 8.49
CA ASN A 109 -21.49 -9.03 8.39
C ASN A 109 -20.01 -9.37 8.61
N ASP A 110 -19.70 -10.07 9.71
CA ASP A 110 -18.36 -10.58 10.02
C ASP A 110 -17.99 -11.84 9.23
N PHE A 111 -18.95 -12.45 8.53
CA PHE A 111 -18.82 -13.73 7.84
C PHE A 111 -18.26 -14.87 8.70
N LYS A 112 -18.36 -14.74 10.03
CA LYS A 112 -17.72 -15.61 11.03
C LYS A 112 -16.21 -15.81 10.78
N GLU A 113 -15.56 -14.79 10.23
CA GLU A 113 -14.11 -14.78 9.98
C GLU A 113 -13.35 -14.54 11.30
N ASP A 114 -12.19 -15.18 11.48
CA ASP A 114 -11.36 -14.91 12.65
C ASP A 114 -10.79 -13.49 12.56
N ARG A 115 -10.67 -12.81 13.70
CA ARG A 115 -10.09 -11.47 13.77
C ARG A 115 -8.62 -11.42 13.32
N THR A 116 -7.89 -12.51 13.43
CA THR A 116 -6.51 -12.61 12.91
C THR A 116 -6.45 -12.54 11.40
N ASP A 117 -7.51 -13.01 10.73
CA ASP A 117 -7.58 -13.08 9.27
C ASP A 117 -8.14 -11.79 8.65
N MET A 118 -8.83 -10.97 9.46
CA MET A 118 -9.40 -9.70 9.02
C MET A 118 -8.34 -8.66 8.66
N VAL A 119 -8.70 -7.74 7.77
CA VAL A 119 -7.82 -6.67 7.31
C VAL A 119 -8.04 -5.42 8.14
N TRP A 120 -6.95 -4.87 8.68
CA TRP A 120 -6.97 -3.74 9.60
C TRP A 120 -6.70 -2.40 8.90
N PHE A 121 -7.39 -1.37 9.36
CA PHE A 121 -7.30 0.00 8.87
C PHE A 121 -7.09 0.97 10.03
N SER A 122 -6.27 2.00 9.82
CA SER A 122 -6.18 3.13 10.74
C SER A 122 -7.44 3.99 10.65
N ARG A 123 -7.93 4.49 11.80
CA ARG A 123 -9.04 5.46 11.85
C ARG A 123 -8.66 6.80 11.22
N GLY A 124 -7.35 7.06 11.04
CA GLY A 124 -6.85 8.17 10.23
C GLY A 124 -7.37 8.18 8.79
N LEU A 125 -7.73 7.01 8.23
CA LEU A 125 -8.38 6.91 6.92
C LEU A 125 -9.76 7.57 6.89
N ILE A 126 -10.42 7.70 8.05
CA ILE A 126 -11.77 8.23 8.15
C ILE A 126 -11.74 9.70 8.55
N ASP A 127 -10.91 10.01 9.55
CA ASP A 127 -10.86 11.33 10.17
C ASP A 127 -9.90 12.28 9.44
N GLY A 128 -8.95 11.74 8.66
CA GLY A 128 -7.84 12.50 8.09
C GLY A 128 -6.66 12.64 9.07
N VAL A 129 -5.50 13.02 8.53
CA VAL A 129 -4.26 13.27 9.30
C VAL A 129 -3.57 14.52 8.74
N GLY A 130 -3.22 15.46 9.62
CA GLY A 130 -2.59 16.72 9.21
C GLY A 130 -3.45 17.48 8.20
N GLU A 131 -2.87 17.79 7.04
CA GLU A 131 -3.54 18.47 5.93
C GLU A 131 -4.39 17.53 5.06
N PHE A 132 -4.31 16.21 5.28
CA PHE A 132 -5.06 15.21 4.53
C PHE A 132 -6.52 15.12 5.03
N LEU A 133 -7.35 16.04 4.56
CA LEU A 133 -8.76 16.14 4.95
C LEU A 133 -9.68 15.31 4.05
N ASN A 134 -10.72 14.70 4.64
CA ASN A 134 -11.73 13.90 3.95
C ASN A 134 -11.18 12.74 3.08
N PRO A 135 -10.39 11.80 3.63
CA PRO A 135 -9.73 10.78 2.80
C PRO A 135 -10.72 9.94 2.00
N LEU A 136 -11.81 9.49 2.62
CA LEU A 136 -12.82 8.68 1.93
C LEU A 136 -13.46 9.37 0.71
N ARG A 137 -13.57 10.71 0.70
CA ARG A 137 -14.02 11.45 -0.49
C ARG A 137 -12.95 11.44 -1.57
N ARG A 138 -11.70 11.69 -1.19
CA ARG A 138 -10.55 11.69 -2.11
C ARG A 138 -10.35 10.31 -2.74
N LEU A 139 -10.58 9.24 -1.99
CA LEU A 139 -10.57 7.87 -2.50
C LEU A 139 -11.67 7.64 -3.55
N ALA A 140 -12.88 8.18 -3.32
CA ALA A 140 -13.95 8.13 -4.31
C ALA A 140 -13.62 8.90 -5.60
N ASP A 141 -12.81 9.97 -5.49
CA ASP A 141 -12.34 10.76 -6.63
C ASP A 141 -11.27 10.03 -7.45
N CYS A 142 -10.59 9.01 -6.89
CA CYS A 142 -9.70 8.10 -7.63
C CYS A 142 -10.46 7.10 -8.54
N GLY A 143 -11.80 7.16 -8.58
CA GLY A 143 -12.62 6.28 -9.44
C GLY A 143 -12.78 4.85 -8.92
N GLY A 144 -13.55 4.03 -9.63
CA GLY A 144 -13.84 2.66 -9.21
C GLY A 144 -12.60 1.77 -9.17
N ALA A 145 -11.74 1.86 -10.19
CA ALA A 145 -10.46 1.15 -10.18
C ALA A 145 -9.53 1.61 -9.05
N GLY A 146 -9.38 2.91 -8.82
CA GLY A 146 -8.57 3.42 -7.70
C GLY A 146 -9.08 2.92 -6.35
N ALA A 147 -10.40 2.96 -6.11
CA ALA A 147 -10.98 2.44 -4.87
C ALA A 147 -10.76 0.93 -4.67
N ARG A 148 -10.83 0.14 -5.74
CA ARG A 148 -10.54 -1.31 -5.68
C ARG A 148 -9.07 -1.61 -5.50
N MET A 149 -8.20 -0.93 -6.24
CA MET A 149 -6.74 -1.05 -6.10
C MET A 149 -6.34 -0.71 -4.67
N PHE A 150 -6.86 0.38 -4.12
CA PHE A 150 -6.66 0.75 -2.72
C PHE A 150 -7.04 -0.40 -1.78
N LEU A 151 -8.25 -0.94 -1.92
CA LEU A 151 -8.72 -1.99 -1.01
C LEU A 151 -7.89 -3.27 -1.13
N TYR A 152 -7.47 -3.62 -2.35
CA TYR A 152 -6.62 -4.78 -2.61
C TYR A 152 -5.21 -4.62 -2.02
N LEU A 153 -4.58 -3.47 -2.22
CA LEU A 153 -3.27 -3.16 -1.62
C LEU A 153 -3.31 -3.25 -0.09
N TYR A 154 -4.39 -2.78 0.55
CA TYR A 154 -4.56 -2.98 2.00
C TYR A 154 -4.73 -4.44 2.41
N SER A 155 -5.42 -5.26 1.61
CA SER A 155 -5.56 -6.69 1.92
C SER A 155 -4.28 -7.50 1.77
N GLU A 156 -3.34 -6.98 0.98
CA GLU A 156 -2.03 -7.58 0.69
C GLU A 156 -0.89 -6.85 1.41
N TYR A 157 -1.20 -5.91 2.31
CA TYR A 157 -0.21 -5.27 3.15
C TYR A 157 0.37 -6.27 4.14
N ASP A 158 1.66 -6.55 4.02
CA ASP A 158 2.39 -7.47 4.87
C ASP A 158 3.43 -6.67 5.65
N ILE A 159 3.14 -6.45 6.93
CA ILE A 159 4.02 -5.70 7.81
C ILE A 159 5.29 -6.47 8.18
N HIS A 160 5.26 -7.81 8.11
CA HIS A 160 6.31 -8.69 8.60
C HIS A 160 7.38 -8.91 7.56
N SER A 161 6.98 -9.36 6.38
CA SER A 161 7.94 -9.76 5.35
C SER A 161 8.46 -8.55 4.57
N PHE A 162 7.58 -7.55 4.35
CA PHE A 162 7.85 -6.47 3.39
C PHE A 162 7.73 -5.08 4.00
N HIS A 163 6.97 -4.93 5.10
CA HIS A 163 6.51 -3.64 5.61
C HIS A 163 5.84 -2.77 4.52
N ALA A 164 5.24 -3.44 3.55
CA ALA A 164 4.68 -2.88 2.34
C ALA A 164 3.69 -3.90 1.76
N CYS A 165 3.07 -3.57 0.64
CA CYS A 165 2.26 -4.55 -0.08
C CYS A 165 3.16 -5.69 -0.58
N ASN A 166 2.68 -6.93 -0.46
CA ASN A 166 3.41 -8.10 -0.91
C ASN A 166 3.66 -8.01 -2.42
N PRO A 167 4.93 -7.85 -2.86
CA PRO A 167 5.24 -7.66 -4.27
C PRO A 167 4.98 -8.91 -5.14
N LEU A 168 4.86 -10.09 -4.53
CA LEU A 168 4.52 -11.34 -5.24
C LEU A 168 3.03 -11.43 -5.61
N SER A 169 2.17 -10.70 -4.90
CA SER A 169 0.73 -10.65 -5.15
C SER A 169 0.23 -9.28 -5.61
N THR A 170 1.07 -8.23 -5.59
CA THR A 170 0.66 -6.86 -5.90
C THR A 170 1.46 -6.21 -7.02
N ILE A 171 2.04 -5.03 -6.76
CA ILE A 171 2.76 -4.17 -7.68
C ILE A 171 4.14 -3.89 -7.09
N TYR A 172 5.14 -3.78 -7.96
CA TYR A 172 6.48 -3.37 -7.57
C TYR A 172 7.16 -2.62 -8.71
N THR A 173 8.14 -1.80 -8.38
CA THR A 173 9.03 -1.15 -9.35
C THR A 173 10.31 -1.95 -9.48
N GLY A 174 10.67 -2.33 -10.69
CA GLY A 174 11.97 -2.94 -10.95
C GLY A 174 13.04 -1.86 -11.06
N TYR A 175 14.23 -2.12 -10.52
CA TYR A 175 15.38 -1.24 -10.70
C TYR A 175 16.55 -1.98 -11.35
N THR A 176 17.21 -1.31 -12.29
CA THR A 176 18.44 -1.80 -12.91
C THR A 176 19.63 -0.99 -12.41
N PRO A 177 20.77 -1.65 -12.13
CA PRO A 177 21.96 -0.93 -11.72
C PRO A 177 22.46 -0.09 -12.89
N VAL A 178 22.72 1.19 -12.62
CA VAL A 178 23.30 2.12 -13.60
C VAL A 178 24.47 2.84 -12.96
N GLY A 179 25.27 3.49 -13.82
CA GLY A 179 26.29 4.42 -13.34
C GLY A 179 27.51 3.77 -12.70
N GLN A 180 28.25 4.60 -11.97
CA GLN A 180 29.52 4.25 -11.35
C GLN A 180 29.28 3.63 -9.96
N GLN A 181 30.04 2.59 -9.64
CA GLN A 181 30.05 2.03 -8.29
C GLN A 181 31.16 2.68 -7.46
N TRP A 182 30.86 2.99 -6.20
CA TRP A 182 31.82 3.54 -5.27
C TRP A 182 32.07 2.58 -4.12
N SER A 183 33.28 2.04 -4.00
CA SER A 183 33.56 0.97 -3.05
C SER A 183 34.62 1.31 -1.98
N THR A 184 34.40 0.67 -0.83
CA THR A 184 35.31 0.41 0.30
C THR A 184 35.04 -1.04 0.75
N ASN A 185 34.87 -1.27 2.05
CA ASN A 185 34.20 -2.48 2.58
C ASN A 185 32.69 -2.49 2.23
N TYR A 186 32.12 -1.30 2.03
CA TYR A 186 30.76 -1.10 1.55
C TYR A 186 30.79 -0.39 0.19
N MET A 187 29.81 -0.68 -0.64
CA MET A 187 29.60 -0.09 -1.95
C MET A 187 28.32 0.75 -1.96
N ILE A 188 28.43 1.98 -2.46
CA ILE A 188 27.27 2.76 -2.86
C ILE A 188 27.03 2.49 -4.35
N LYS A 189 25.79 2.19 -4.71
CA LYS A 189 25.39 1.88 -6.09
C LYS A 189 24.19 2.71 -6.49
N GLU A 190 24.18 3.14 -7.75
CA GLU A 190 23.08 3.87 -8.36
C GLU A 190 22.18 2.91 -9.15
N TRP A 191 20.88 3.23 -9.14
CA TRP A 191 19.83 2.43 -9.72
C TRP A 191 18.84 3.30 -10.48
N LEU A 192 18.46 2.85 -11.67
CA LEU A 192 17.47 3.49 -12.51
C LEU A 192 16.18 2.66 -12.49
N SER A 193 15.03 3.35 -12.45
CA SER A 193 13.75 2.66 -12.57
C SER A 193 13.65 2.00 -13.95
N ALA A 194 13.41 0.68 -13.95
CA ALA A 194 13.18 -0.12 -15.14
C ALA A 194 11.68 -0.25 -15.48
N GLY A 195 10.83 0.47 -14.74
CA GLY A 195 9.38 0.44 -14.87
C GLY A 195 8.69 -0.36 -13.77
N MET A 196 7.37 -0.14 -13.68
CA MET A 196 6.50 -0.85 -12.75
C MET A 196 6.03 -2.18 -13.35
N SER A 197 5.89 -3.17 -12.47
CA SER A 197 5.34 -4.48 -12.78
C SER A 197 4.11 -4.74 -11.91
N MET A 198 3.11 -5.39 -12.50
CA MET A 198 1.86 -5.74 -11.85
C MET A 198 1.64 -7.24 -12.02
N THR A 199 1.36 -7.90 -10.90
CA THR A 199 1.19 -9.34 -10.88
C THR A 199 -0.20 -9.75 -11.39
N THR A 200 -0.32 -11.00 -11.83
CA THR A 200 -1.59 -11.58 -12.30
C THR A 200 -2.72 -11.52 -11.26
N PRO A 201 -2.49 -11.74 -9.95
CA PRO A 201 -3.52 -11.60 -8.93
C PRO A 201 -4.19 -10.22 -8.90
N VAL A 202 -3.44 -9.12 -9.02
CA VAL A 202 -4.00 -7.75 -9.13
C VAL A 202 -4.97 -7.67 -10.29
N ARG A 203 -4.58 -8.18 -11.47
CA ARG A 203 -5.44 -8.18 -12.67
C ARG A 203 -6.76 -8.87 -12.40
N VAL A 204 -6.72 -10.08 -11.85
CA VAL A 204 -7.92 -10.89 -11.61
C VAL A 204 -8.83 -10.28 -10.54
N LYS A 205 -8.24 -9.70 -9.47
CA LYS A 205 -9.00 -9.21 -8.32
C LYS A 205 -9.48 -7.77 -8.49
N VAL A 206 -8.64 -6.89 -9.01
CA VAL A 206 -8.92 -5.46 -9.17
C VAL A 206 -9.55 -5.15 -10.53
N PHE A 207 -9.25 -5.94 -11.58
CA PHE A 207 -9.75 -5.73 -12.94
C PHE A 207 -10.40 -7.00 -13.52
N PRO A 208 -11.44 -7.55 -12.86
CA PRO A 208 -12.02 -8.87 -13.16
C PRO A 208 -12.60 -8.99 -14.58
N ASP A 209 -13.02 -7.88 -15.19
CA ASP A 209 -13.56 -7.84 -16.55
C ASP A 209 -12.45 -8.00 -17.62
N VAL A 210 -11.19 -8.04 -17.20
CA VAL A 210 -10.04 -8.19 -18.08
C VAL A 210 -9.54 -9.62 -18.10
N ARG A 211 -9.78 -10.36 -19.20
CA ARG A 211 -9.33 -11.75 -19.35
C ARG A 211 -7.91 -11.89 -19.90
N GLY A 212 -7.27 -10.80 -20.36
CA GLY A 212 -5.88 -10.80 -20.83
C GLY A 212 -5.32 -9.38 -21.07
N TRP A 213 -4.00 -9.24 -21.10
CA TRP A 213 -3.30 -7.95 -21.29
C TRP A 213 -3.72 -7.22 -22.58
N GLU A 214 -3.97 -7.98 -23.65
CA GLU A 214 -4.40 -7.44 -24.94
C GLU A 214 -5.84 -6.87 -24.91
N GLN A 215 -6.72 -7.44 -24.08
CA GLN A 215 -8.07 -6.91 -23.86
C GLN A 215 -8.03 -5.66 -22.98
N LEU A 216 -7.08 -5.58 -22.05
CA LEU A 216 -6.83 -4.40 -21.23
C LEU A 216 -6.50 -3.18 -22.11
N ARG A 217 -5.70 -3.37 -23.17
CA ARG A 217 -5.37 -2.29 -24.13
C ARG A 217 -6.53 -1.84 -25.03
N LYS A 218 -7.61 -2.63 -25.13
CA LYS A 218 -8.66 -2.46 -26.16
C LYS A 218 -10.08 -2.27 -25.61
N ASN A 219 -10.28 -2.33 -24.29
CA ASN A 219 -11.62 -2.31 -23.71
C ASN A 219 -12.17 -0.87 -23.62
N ALA A 220 -13.27 -0.58 -24.32
CA ALA A 220 -13.89 0.76 -24.34
C ALA A 220 -14.51 1.21 -23.00
N GLU A 221 -14.81 0.30 -22.08
CA GLU A 221 -15.28 0.64 -20.72
C GLU A 221 -14.16 1.21 -19.84
N TRP A 222 -12.91 0.85 -20.17
CA TRP A 222 -11.69 1.35 -19.56
C TRP A 222 -11.05 2.24 -20.62
N GLN A 223 -11.46 3.50 -20.69
CA GLN A 223 -11.15 4.43 -21.78
C GLN A 223 -9.66 4.63 -22.09
N ASP A 224 -8.76 3.99 -21.35
CA ASP A 224 -7.34 3.95 -21.66
C ASP A 224 -6.75 2.55 -21.40
N ALA A 225 -5.86 2.12 -22.30
CA ALA A 225 -5.06 0.91 -22.18
C ALA A 225 -4.26 0.86 -20.87
N GLU A 226 -4.05 2.02 -20.26
CA GLU A 226 -3.28 2.24 -19.04
C GLU A 226 -4.12 2.51 -17.79
N ALA A 227 -5.46 2.35 -17.84
CA ALA A 227 -6.36 2.65 -16.71
C ALA A 227 -5.98 1.93 -15.39
N HIS A 228 -5.26 0.81 -15.47
CA HIS A 228 -4.72 0.09 -14.32
C HIS A 228 -3.52 0.80 -13.67
N TRP A 229 -2.60 1.35 -14.47
CA TRP A 229 -1.52 2.21 -14.00
C TRP A 229 -2.04 3.58 -13.59
N GLU A 230 -3.05 4.09 -14.27
CA GLU A 230 -3.75 5.32 -13.88
C GLU A 230 -4.36 5.16 -12.48
N ALA A 231 -4.93 4.00 -12.13
CA ALA A 231 -5.42 3.75 -10.79
C ALA A 231 -4.31 3.84 -9.73
N VAL A 232 -3.11 3.31 -10.02
CA VAL A 232 -1.95 3.41 -9.12
C VAL A 232 -1.47 4.86 -9.02
N SER A 233 -1.28 5.54 -10.16
CA SER A 233 -0.89 6.94 -10.24
C SER A 233 -1.88 7.87 -9.52
N ASN A 234 -3.18 7.62 -9.66
CA ASN A 234 -4.23 8.38 -9.00
C ASN A 234 -4.20 8.17 -7.48
N LEU A 235 -3.90 6.96 -7.00
CA LEU A 235 -3.73 6.70 -5.57
C LEU A 235 -2.47 7.35 -5.03
N GLU A 236 -1.37 7.31 -5.76
CA GLU A 236 -0.10 7.96 -5.39
C GLU A 236 -0.25 9.48 -5.36
N ALA A 237 -0.83 10.09 -6.40
CA ALA A 237 -1.12 11.53 -6.46
C ALA A 237 -2.17 11.97 -5.43
N ALA A 238 -3.11 11.08 -5.10
CA ALA A 238 -4.02 11.30 -3.98
C ALA A 238 -3.36 11.08 -2.62
N GLY A 239 -2.12 10.61 -2.57
CA GLY A 239 -1.34 10.38 -1.35
C GLY A 239 -1.80 9.16 -0.55
N PHE A 240 -2.54 8.21 -1.12
CA PHE A 240 -2.95 6.99 -0.40
C PHE A 240 -1.87 5.93 -0.30
N ILE A 241 -0.96 5.91 -1.26
CA ILE A 241 0.17 4.99 -1.33
C ILE A 241 1.44 5.76 -1.67
N TYR A 242 2.58 5.18 -1.33
CA TYR A 242 3.89 5.70 -1.72
C TYR A 242 4.85 4.54 -1.95
N GLU A 243 5.84 4.76 -2.80
CA GLU A 243 6.90 3.82 -3.06
C GLU A 243 7.97 3.89 -1.94
N SER A 244 8.38 2.73 -1.45
CA SER A 244 9.50 2.50 -0.55
C SER A 244 10.49 1.59 -1.26
N VAL A 245 11.79 1.83 -1.14
CA VAL A 245 12.78 0.93 -1.75
C VAL A 245 13.19 -0.19 -0.80
N ALA A 246 13.46 -1.36 -1.37
CA ALA A 246 13.98 -2.51 -0.66
C ALA A 246 15.22 -3.06 -1.35
N VAL A 247 16.24 -3.39 -0.58
CA VAL A 247 17.36 -4.22 -0.98
C VAL A 247 17.04 -5.67 -0.63
N VAL A 248 17.05 -6.50 -1.66
CA VAL A 248 16.80 -7.93 -1.54
C VAL A 248 18.09 -8.71 -1.78
N SER A 249 18.32 -9.78 -1.01
CA SER A 249 19.52 -10.60 -1.20
C SER A 249 19.39 -11.41 -2.48
N SER A 250 19.95 -10.88 -3.55
CA SER A 250 19.83 -11.32 -4.95
C SER A 250 18.39 -11.50 -5.46
N PRO A 251 18.11 -11.14 -6.72
CA PRO A 251 16.88 -11.57 -7.35
C PRO A 251 16.98 -13.09 -7.55
N VAL A 252 16.01 -13.88 -7.08
CA VAL A 252 15.85 -15.21 -7.65
C VAL A 252 15.42 -14.99 -9.09
N LYS A 253 16.41 -15.10 -9.98
CA LYS A 253 16.24 -15.12 -11.42
C LYS A 253 15.31 -16.27 -11.77
N VAL A 254 14.04 -15.98 -12.01
CA VAL A 254 13.21 -16.95 -12.72
C VAL A 254 13.27 -16.60 -14.18
N LYS A 255 13.74 -17.57 -14.97
CA LYS A 255 13.65 -17.52 -16.43
C LYS A 255 12.19 -17.30 -16.78
N SER A 256 11.85 -16.13 -17.31
CA SER A 256 10.54 -15.96 -17.92
C SER A 256 10.46 -16.91 -19.11
N LYS A 257 9.36 -17.64 -19.25
CA LYS A 257 9.15 -18.56 -20.40
C LYS A 257 9.17 -17.83 -21.75
N GLU A 258 9.06 -16.50 -21.74
CA GLU A 258 8.99 -15.63 -22.92
C GLU A 258 10.32 -15.03 -23.36
N THR A 259 11.45 -15.25 -22.65
CA THR A 259 12.74 -14.59 -22.97
C THR A 259 13.86 -15.52 -23.44
N GLU A 260 13.56 -16.79 -23.71
CA GLU A 260 14.59 -17.67 -24.29
C GLU A 260 14.76 -17.46 -25.80
N TRP A 261 13.70 -17.04 -26.49
CA TRP A 261 13.67 -16.96 -27.96
C TRP A 261 12.89 -15.75 -28.43
N ASP A 262 13.48 -14.97 -29.33
CA ASP A 262 12.74 -14.01 -30.12
C ASP A 262 12.06 -14.75 -31.28
N TYR A 263 10.74 -14.91 -31.18
CA TYR A 263 9.92 -15.62 -32.18
C TYR A 263 9.95 -14.98 -33.57
N SER A 264 10.40 -13.73 -33.69
CA SER A 264 10.50 -13.04 -34.98
C SER A 264 11.82 -13.29 -35.70
N SER A 265 12.90 -13.54 -34.96
CA SER A 265 14.25 -13.74 -35.50
C SER A 265 14.74 -15.19 -35.40
N GLY A 266 14.16 -16.02 -34.53
CA GLY A 266 14.60 -17.40 -34.34
C GLY A 266 16.00 -17.48 -33.74
N GLU A 267 16.37 -16.53 -32.88
CA GLU A 267 17.64 -16.53 -32.16
C GLU A 267 17.43 -16.44 -30.64
N ALA A 268 18.39 -16.96 -29.89
CA ALA A 268 18.42 -16.86 -28.44
C ALA A 268 18.75 -15.43 -28.01
N ILE A 269 17.93 -14.84 -27.14
CA ILE A 269 18.13 -13.47 -26.67
C ILE A 269 19.43 -13.37 -25.85
N PRO A 270 20.36 -12.45 -26.17
CA PRO A 270 21.58 -12.24 -25.39
C PRO A 270 21.31 -12.00 -23.89
N GLU A 271 22.16 -12.51 -23.00
CA GLU A 271 21.95 -12.52 -21.54
C GLU A 271 21.63 -11.12 -20.94
N HIS A 272 22.26 -10.07 -21.48
CA HIS A 272 22.06 -8.68 -21.04
C HIS A 272 20.73 -8.07 -21.52
N LEU A 273 20.03 -8.71 -22.46
CA LEU A 273 18.71 -8.32 -22.99
C LEU A 273 17.56 -9.17 -22.44
N LYS A 274 17.87 -10.25 -21.71
CA LYS A 274 16.85 -11.09 -21.08
C LYS A 274 16.12 -10.30 -19.99
N LYS A 275 14.79 -10.27 -20.06
CA LYS A 275 13.95 -9.76 -18.97
C LYS A 275 13.83 -10.83 -17.90
N TRP A 276 14.28 -10.50 -16.69
CA TRP A 276 14.21 -11.39 -15.53
C TRP A 276 12.93 -11.09 -14.74
N ASP A 277 12.13 -12.12 -14.48
CA ASP A 277 11.01 -12.03 -13.54
C ASP A 277 11.53 -12.36 -12.13
N TYR A 278 11.05 -11.60 -11.14
CA TYR A 278 11.35 -11.78 -9.73
C TYR A 278 10.41 -12.85 -9.20
N ALA A 279 10.89 -14.06 -8.87
CA ALA A 279 10.00 -15.10 -8.36
C ALA A 279 10.44 -15.80 -7.07
N ASP A 280 11.31 -15.16 -6.29
CA ASP A 280 11.38 -15.50 -4.86
C ASP A 280 11.94 -14.33 -4.06
N MET A 281 11.22 -13.94 -3.00
CA MET A 281 11.58 -12.82 -2.11
C MET A 281 11.73 -13.27 -0.66
N GLU A 282 12.13 -14.52 -0.45
CA GLU A 282 12.25 -15.14 0.88
C GLU A 282 13.34 -14.54 1.77
N ASN A 283 14.29 -13.77 1.22
CA ASN A 283 15.40 -13.17 1.96
C ASN A 283 15.57 -11.67 1.64
N MET A 284 14.78 -10.82 2.28
CA MET A 284 14.98 -9.36 2.25
C MET A 284 16.11 -8.98 3.21
N ALA A 285 17.13 -8.29 2.72
CA ALA A 285 18.33 -8.03 3.50
C ALA A 285 18.32 -6.65 4.17
N VAL A 286 17.75 -5.62 3.53
CA VAL A 286 17.59 -4.27 4.11
C VAL A 286 16.47 -3.52 3.36
N VAL A 287 15.42 -3.05 4.04
CA VAL A 287 14.41 -2.18 3.41
C VAL A 287 14.68 -0.72 3.79
N TYR A 288 15.01 0.14 2.82
CA TYR A 288 15.15 1.58 3.08
C TYR A 288 14.20 2.43 2.24
N GLU A 289 13.40 3.24 2.92
CA GLU A 289 12.40 4.08 2.27
C GLU A 289 13.09 5.20 1.46
N LEU A 290 12.57 5.48 0.26
CA LEU A 290 13.02 6.65 -0.49
C LEU A 290 12.45 7.89 0.17
N ALA A 291 13.28 8.93 0.28
CA ALA A 291 12.85 10.22 0.82
C ALA A 291 11.65 10.78 0.02
N ASN A 292 10.50 10.85 0.70
CA ASN A 292 9.34 11.72 0.50
C ASN A 292 8.88 12.04 -0.94
N LYS A 293 7.70 11.52 -1.27
CA LYS A 293 6.71 12.25 -2.11
C LYS A 293 5.63 12.98 -1.32
N ASP A 294 5.66 12.97 0.02
CA ASP A 294 4.75 13.80 0.85
C ASP A 294 5.33 14.09 2.24
N ARG A 295 5.26 15.37 2.67
CA ARG A 295 5.86 16.00 3.86
C ARG A 295 5.48 15.44 5.26
N PHE A 296 5.11 14.17 5.40
CA PHE A 296 4.42 13.67 6.60
C PHE A 296 5.00 12.41 7.25
N ALA A 297 6.10 11.86 6.72
CA ALA A 297 6.90 10.83 7.40
C ALA A 297 8.32 11.39 7.60
N SER A 298 8.64 11.83 8.82
CA SER A 298 9.92 12.48 9.15
C SER A 298 11.10 11.52 9.15
N ASP A 299 10.86 10.24 9.46
CA ASP A 299 11.94 9.29 9.80
C ASP A 299 12.48 8.52 8.57
N THR A 300 11.86 8.71 7.40
CA THR A 300 11.91 7.75 6.28
C THR A 300 12.81 8.18 5.12
N GLY A 301 13.16 9.47 5.02
CA GLY A 301 14.11 9.98 4.03
C GLY A 301 15.57 10.03 4.51
N GLU A 302 15.82 9.82 5.79
CA GLU A 302 17.12 10.12 6.41
C GLU A 302 18.29 9.31 5.81
N LEU A 303 18.12 8.01 5.59
CA LEU A 303 19.19 7.18 5.01
C LEU A 303 19.45 7.55 3.54
N HIS A 304 18.40 7.74 2.75
CA HIS A 304 18.54 8.12 1.34
C HIS A 304 19.22 9.48 1.20
N GLU A 305 18.83 10.46 2.03
CA GLU A 305 19.49 11.77 2.09
C GLU A 305 20.94 11.65 2.59
N ALA A 306 21.23 10.80 3.58
CA ALA A 306 22.60 10.56 4.03
C ALA A 306 23.50 9.97 2.92
N ILE A 307 22.96 9.04 2.12
CA ILE A 307 23.66 8.48 0.95
C ILE A 307 23.87 9.57 -0.12
N LYS A 308 22.84 10.38 -0.40
CA LYS A 308 22.96 11.49 -1.35
C LYS A 308 24.02 12.50 -0.92
N ASN A 309 23.97 12.97 0.33
CA ASN A 309 24.96 13.90 0.88
C ASN A 309 26.38 13.33 0.75
N THR A 310 26.56 12.04 1.08
CA THR A 310 27.83 11.34 0.92
C THR A 310 28.36 11.40 -0.53
N LEU A 311 27.49 11.22 -1.52
CA LEU A 311 27.87 11.28 -2.93
C LEU A 311 28.10 12.72 -3.41
N SER A 312 27.29 13.67 -2.95
CA SER A 312 27.48 15.10 -3.23
C SER A 312 28.81 15.62 -2.69
N ASP A 313 29.20 15.24 -1.47
CA ASP A 313 30.50 15.58 -0.87
C ASP A 313 31.68 15.02 -1.67
N ARG A 314 31.44 13.96 -2.46
CA ARG A 314 32.41 13.40 -3.41
C ARG A 314 32.41 14.06 -4.78
N GLY A 315 31.59 15.09 -4.98
CA GLY A 315 31.45 15.79 -6.26
C GLY A 315 30.68 14.98 -7.31
N VAL A 316 29.85 14.02 -6.90
CA VAL A 316 28.97 13.27 -7.82
C VAL A 316 27.75 14.12 -8.13
N ASP A 317 27.45 14.30 -9.42
CA ASP A 317 26.22 14.95 -9.86
C ASP A 317 25.04 13.98 -9.73
N LEU A 318 24.12 14.28 -8.83
CA LEU A 318 23.03 13.39 -8.45
C LEU A 318 21.82 13.58 -9.33
N GLN A 319 21.37 12.50 -9.96
CA GLN A 319 20.11 12.49 -10.69
C GLN A 319 18.91 12.38 -9.72
N PRO A 320 17.92 13.29 -9.79
CA PRO A 320 16.79 13.30 -8.86
C PRO A 320 15.89 12.05 -8.94
N SER A 321 15.80 11.43 -10.12
CA SER A 321 14.98 10.24 -10.38
C SER A 321 15.64 8.93 -9.95
N ASN A 322 16.93 8.97 -9.62
CA ASN A 322 17.71 7.75 -9.39
C ASN A 322 17.70 7.38 -7.91
N VAL A 323 17.77 6.08 -7.69
CA VAL A 323 17.82 5.47 -6.36
C VAL A 323 19.25 5.11 -6.05
N TYR A 324 19.68 5.35 -4.82
CA TYR A 324 21.02 5.01 -4.35
C TYR A 324 20.91 4.01 -3.21
N SER A 325 21.75 2.97 -3.24
CA SER A 325 21.82 1.94 -2.22
C SER A 325 23.20 1.88 -1.60
N ILE A 326 23.30 1.43 -0.36
CA ILE A 326 24.57 1.04 0.27
C ILE A 326 24.53 -0.44 0.64
N LEU A 327 25.57 -1.17 0.25
CA LEU A 327 25.64 -2.64 0.36
C LEU A 327 27.05 -3.08 0.76
N PRO A 328 27.25 -4.28 1.29
CA PRO A 328 28.58 -4.87 1.37
C PRO A 328 29.21 -5.02 -0.03
N THR A 329 30.49 -4.69 -0.16
CA THR A 329 31.24 -4.87 -1.42
C THR A 329 31.25 -6.33 -1.83
N GLY A 330 30.93 -6.61 -3.11
CA GLY A 330 30.86 -7.98 -3.64
C GLY A 330 29.50 -8.67 -3.44
N SER A 331 28.51 -7.99 -2.86
CA SER A 331 27.14 -8.50 -2.78
C SER A 331 26.47 -8.50 -4.17
N ASN A 332 25.67 -9.54 -4.43
CA ASN A 332 24.84 -9.68 -5.64
C ASN A 332 23.41 -9.18 -5.40
N ASN A 333 23.21 -8.25 -4.47
CA ASN A 333 21.88 -7.80 -4.06
C ASN A 333 21.22 -6.95 -5.15
N SER A 334 19.88 -7.02 -5.18
CA SER A 334 19.05 -6.21 -6.08
C SER A 334 18.24 -5.17 -5.31
N VAL A 335 17.72 -4.20 -6.04
CA VAL A 335 16.84 -3.15 -5.52
C VAL A 335 15.47 -3.26 -6.19
N ILE A 336 14.42 -3.15 -5.39
CA ILE A 336 13.02 -3.09 -5.86
C ILE A 336 12.26 -1.98 -5.14
N GLY A 337 11.27 -1.40 -5.80
CA GLY A 337 10.31 -0.48 -5.20
C GLY A 337 9.06 -1.21 -4.75
N LEU A 338 8.70 -1.10 -3.48
CA LEU A 338 7.52 -1.67 -2.85
C LEU A 338 6.51 -0.57 -2.54
N TYR A 339 5.22 -0.83 -2.74
CA TYR A 339 4.19 0.16 -2.46
C TYR A 339 3.62 0.00 -1.06
N LYS A 340 3.57 1.09 -0.30
CA LYS A 340 3.08 1.10 1.07
C LYS A 340 1.82 1.95 1.19
N PRO A 341 0.76 1.45 1.85
CA PRO A 341 -0.39 2.28 2.15
C PRO A 341 -0.10 3.31 3.24
N ARG A 342 -0.74 4.48 3.18
CA ARG A 342 -0.54 5.56 4.18
C ARG A 342 -1.19 5.27 5.53
N PHE A 343 -2.44 4.82 5.54
CA PHE A 343 -3.26 4.70 6.74
C PHE A 343 -3.21 3.28 7.31
N VAL A 344 -2.00 2.74 7.39
CA VAL A 344 -1.73 1.45 8.02
C VAL A 344 -1.97 1.57 9.53
N PRO A 345 -2.53 0.56 10.20
CA PRO A 345 -2.66 0.56 11.64
C PRO A 345 -1.28 0.50 12.33
N ASP A 346 -0.91 1.56 13.04
CA ASP A 346 0.25 1.57 13.95
C ASP A 346 -0.12 0.98 15.32
N ASN A 347 -0.74 -0.20 15.34
CA ASN A 347 -1.15 -0.81 16.60
C ASN A 347 0.05 -1.49 17.30
N THR A 348 0.89 -0.68 17.95
CA THR A 348 2.05 -1.13 18.75
C THR A 348 1.66 -2.01 19.95
N ARG A 349 0.36 -2.11 20.29
CA ARG A 349 -0.12 -3.06 21.30
C ARG A 349 -0.23 -4.50 20.77
N ASN A 350 -0.19 -4.69 19.45
CA ASN A 350 0.02 -5.99 18.86
C ASN A 350 1.54 -6.26 18.86
N ALA A 351 2.00 -7.19 19.69
CA ALA A 351 3.42 -7.51 19.86
C ALA A 351 4.11 -7.80 18.51
N HIS A 352 3.37 -8.41 17.57
CA HIS A 352 3.87 -8.76 16.24
C HIS A 352 4.10 -7.54 15.34
N VAL A 353 3.27 -6.49 15.47
CA VAL A 353 3.47 -5.20 14.75
C VAL A 353 4.68 -4.45 15.32
N ALA A 354 4.87 -4.50 16.64
CA ALA A 354 6.01 -3.87 17.31
C ALA A 354 7.34 -4.52 16.90
N GLU A 355 7.38 -5.85 16.78
CA GLU A 355 8.56 -6.59 16.33
C GLU A 355 8.99 -6.20 14.91
N GLY A 356 8.07 -6.18 13.94
CA GLY A 356 8.38 -5.76 12.57
C GLY A 356 8.89 -4.31 12.47
N ILE A 357 8.34 -3.41 13.29
CA ILE A 357 8.82 -2.02 13.39
C ILE A 357 10.25 -1.96 13.97
N ASN A 358 10.54 -2.78 14.98
CA ASN A 358 11.86 -2.81 15.62
C ASN A 358 12.94 -3.37 14.70
N ASN A 359 12.69 -4.50 14.02
CA ASN A 359 13.64 -5.08 13.06
C ASN A 359 14.06 -4.06 12.01
N ARG A 360 13.10 -3.27 11.51
CA ARG A 360 13.40 -2.22 10.53
C ARG A 360 14.22 -1.07 11.08
N ARG A 361 13.98 -0.68 12.33
CA ARG A 361 14.83 0.32 13.00
C ARG A 361 16.26 -0.20 13.06
N GLU A 362 16.45 -1.48 13.40
CA GLU A 362 17.77 -2.12 13.43
C GLU A 362 18.43 -2.17 12.04
N ASP A 363 17.68 -2.53 11.00
CA ASP A 363 18.16 -2.53 9.60
C ASP A 363 18.59 -1.12 9.15
N LYS A 364 17.77 -0.10 9.46
CA LYS A 364 18.10 1.30 9.17
C LYS A 364 19.35 1.72 9.93
N ASP A 365 19.44 1.42 11.21
CA ASP A 365 20.60 1.77 12.05
C ASP A 365 21.88 1.05 11.57
N GLN A 366 21.75 -0.17 11.05
CA GLN A 366 22.84 -0.89 10.41
C GLN A 366 23.29 -0.20 9.13
N ALA A 367 22.37 0.17 8.24
CA ALA A 367 22.70 0.84 6.99
C ALA A 367 23.31 2.24 7.24
N MET A 368 22.81 2.98 8.23
CA MET A 368 23.40 4.27 8.66
C MET A 368 24.84 4.09 9.17
N ARG A 369 25.13 3.00 9.89
CA ARG A 369 26.51 2.65 10.28
C ARG A 369 27.40 2.38 9.07
N TRP A 370 26.88 1.76 8.01
CA TRP A 370 27.64 1.56 6.77
C TRP A 370 27.94 2.88 6.06
N VAL A 371 26.99 3.82 6.01
CA VAL A 371 27.21 5.15 5.43
C VAL A 371 28.29 5.89 6.20
N LYS A 372 28.20 5.90 7.53
CA LYS A 372 29.22 6.53 8.39
C LYS A 372 30.59 5.90 8.16
N HIS A 373 30.70 4.57 8.17
CA HIS A 373 31.97 3.88 7.91
C HIS A 373 32.54 4.23 6.54
N PHE A 374 31.68 4.30 5.52
CA PHE A 374 32.07 4.72 4.18
C PHE A 374 32.65 6.13 4.17
N ASN A 375 31.99 7.08 4.85
CA ASN A 375 32.43 8.48 4.96
C ASN A 375 33.76 8.60 5.69
N THR A 376 33.91 7.94 6.83
CA THR A 376 35.16 7.91 7.59
C THR A 376 36.31 7.35 6.73
N THR A 377 36.08 6.23 6.03
CA THR A 377 37.09 5.58 5.17
C THR A 377 37.51 6.46 3.98
N LYS A 378 36.59 7.27 3.45
CA LYS A 378 36.86 8.21 2.35
C LYS A 378 37.31 9.60 2.83
N GLY A 379 37.43 9.83 4.14
CA GLY A 379 37.82 11.13 4.69
C GLY A 379 36.80 12.24 4.45
N LEU A 380 35.51 11.88 4.33
CA LEU A 380 34.39 12.79 4.10
C LEU A 380 33.79 13.34 5.39
N ASP A 381 34.05 12.69 6.53
CA ASP A 381 33.71 13.20 7.87
C ASP A 381 34.65 14.37 8.23
N LYS A 382 34.57 15.48 7.50
CA LYS A 382 35.20 16.74 7.89
C LYS A 382 34.19 17.55 8.69
N ASN A 383 34.07 17.22 9.96
CA ASN A 383 33.58 18.12 11.01
C ASN A 383 33.93 17.57 12.40
N GLU A 384 35.23 17.44 12.68
CA GLU A 384 35.80 17.82 13.97
C GLU A 384 37.15 18.50 13.64
N TYR A 385 37.30 19.78 14.01
CA TYR A 385 38.39 20.75 13.70
C TYR A 385 38.11 21.80 12.61
N ASN A 386 37.18 22.72 12.90
CA ASN A 386 37.49 24.13 13.23
C ASN A 386 36.24 24.91 13.64
#